data_AF-K2Q3D5-F1
#
_entry.id   AF-K2Q3D5-F1
#
_cell.length_a   1.000
_cell.length_b   1.000
_cell.length_c   1.000
_cell.angle_alpha   90.00
_cell.angle_beta   90.00
_cell.angle_gamma   90.00
#
_symmetry.space_group_name_H-M   'P 1'
#
loop_
_entity.id
_entity.type
_entity.pdbx_description
1 polymer ?
#
loop_
_entity_poly.entity_id
_entity_poly.type
_entity_poly.pdbx_seq_one_letter_code
_entity_poly.pdbx_strand_id
1 'polypeptide(L)'
;MISRRALLSQASLFLAASVLPAEAAKPRKPQPPNGQVYLFRGFADIFSTGLNTLGQQLKADGVDAQVMSLPNAQTFARRIAERYRASKDARPIVLVGHSLGADMTFSVARALQPMKIPVALILSFDPTGKGPVPGNVKKTLNFYTGGENLWSPVLPAPGFKGELANINLRQGETAISGIGHFNIDKNPKLHERSIKEIKQALRRR
;
A
#
# COMPACT_ATOMS: atom_id res chain seq x y z
N MET A 1 -51.47 -69.90 45.14
CA MET A 1 -51.14 -69.37 43.80
C MET A 1 -50.67 -67.93 43.92
N ILE A 2 -49.71 -67.50 43.07
CA ILE A 2 -49.36 -66.14 42.59
C ILE A 2 -50.13 -64.95 43.25
N SER A 3 -49.54 -63.86 43.75
CA SER A 3 -48.34 -63.07 43.34
C SER A 3 -47.64 -62.45 44.58
N ARG A 4 -46.46 -61.78 44.57
CA ARG A 4 -45.51 -61.19 43.58
C ARG A 4 -45.81 -59.78 42.98
N ARG A 5 -44.95 -58.81 43.35
CA ARG A 5 -44.58 -57.52 42.69
C ARG A 5 -45.62 -56.37 42.69
N ALA A 6 -45.24 -55.10 42.72
CA ALA A 6 -43.97 -54.42 43.10
C ALA A 6 -44.22 -52.93 43.37
N LEU A 7 -43.41 -52.29 44.21
CA LEU A 7 -43.40 -50.83 44.40
C LEU A 7 -42.79 -50.13 43.17
N LEU A 8 -43.55 -49.26 42.52
CA LEU A 8 -43.07 -48.36 41.47
C LEU A 8 -42.47 -47.10 42.11
N SER A 9 -41.14 -47.00 42.12
CA SER A 9 -40.45 -45.74 42.39
C SER A 9 -40.30 -44.97 41.07
N GLN A 10 -40.92 -43.81 40.96
CA GLN A 10 -40.68 -42.88 39.85
C GLN A 10 -39.48 -41.99 40.18
N ALA A 11 -38.32 -42.27 39.56
CA ALA A 11 -37.16 -41.41 39.61
C ALA A 11 -37.25 -40.33 38.50
N SER A 12 -37.70 -39.13 38.84
CA SER A 12 -37.71 -37.98 37.92
C SER A 12 -36.30 -37.42 37.75
N LEU A 13 -35.68 -37.73 36.60
CA LEU A 13 -34.34 -37.25 36.27
C LEU A 13 -34.40 -35.82 35.70
N PHE A 14 -34.16 -34.80 36.54
CA PHE A 14 -34.01 -33.42 36.08
C PHE A 14 -32.68 -33.24 35.34
N LEU A 15 -32.73 -33.22 34.01
CA LEU A 15 -31.57 -32.93 33.17
C LEU A 15 -31.35 -31.41 33.11
N ALA A 16 -30.54 -30.88 34.02
CA ALA A 16 -30.15 -29.47 34.02
C ALA A 16 -29.18 -29.17 32.85
N ALA A 17 -29.71 -28.65 31.74
CA ALA A 17 -28.91 -28.18 30.62
C ALA A 17 -28.17 -26.88 30.99
N SER A 18 -26.86 -26.97 31.23
CA SER A 18 -26.00 -25.82 31.50
C SER A 18 -25.72 -25.02 30.22
N VAL A 19 -26.59 -24.05 29.94
CA VAL A 19 -26.37 -23.08 28.86
C VAL A 19 -25.30 -22.09 29.30
N LEU A 20 -24.03 -22.37 28.95
CA LEU A 20 -22.95 -21.39 29.15
C LEU A 20 -23.21 -20.16 28.28
N PRO A 21 -23.02 -18.92 28.79
CA PRO A 21 -23.14 -17.73 27.97
C PRO A 21 -22.13 -17.77 26.82
N ALA A 22 -22.60 -17.53 25.59
CA ALA A 22 -21.68 -17.30 24.48
C ALA A 22 -20.88 -16.02 24.77
N GLU A 23 -19.59 -16.16 25.09
CA GLU A 23 -18.76 -15.02 25.47
C GLU A 23 -18.67 -14.05 24.29
N ALA A 24 -19.27 -12.87 24.46
CA ALA A 24 -19.41 -11.88 23.40
C ALA A 24 -18.02 -11.47 22.90
N ALA A 25 -17.71 -11.87 21.66
CA ALA A 25 -16.41 -11.65 21.05
C ALA A 25 -16.07 -10.15 21.06
N LYS A 26 -15.10 -9.77 21.90
CA LYS A 26 -14.67 -8.37 22.08
C LYS A 26 -14.35 -7.77 20.69
N PRO A 27 -14.84 -6.56 20.36
CA PRO A 27 -14.62 -5.96 19.06
C PRO A 27 -13.12 -5.85 18.80
N ARG A 28 -12.63 -6.63 17.83
CA ARG A 28 -11.21 -6.67 17.47
C ARG A 28 -10.81 -5.28 17.00
N LYS A 29 -9.90 -4.62 17.74
CA LYS A 29 -9.33 -3.33 17.33
C LYS A 29 -8.91 -3.41 15.86
N PRO A 30 -9.26 -2.43 15.00
CA PRO A 30 -8.84 -2.43 13.61
C PRO A 30 -7.33 -2.63 13.55
N GLN A 31 -6.89 -3.73 12.93
CA GLN A 31 -5.46 -3.91 12.72
C GLN A 31 -4.99 -2.83 11.73
N PRO A 32 -3.78 -2.26 11.94
CA PRO A 32 -3.19 -1.34 10.97
C PRO A 32 -3.20 -1.98 9.57
N PRO A 33 -3.37 -1.20 8.48
CA PRO A 33 -3.40 -1.77 7.13
C PRO A 33 -2.05 -2.45 6.80
N ASN A 34 -2.04 -3.78 6.86
CA ASN A 34 -0.86 -4.60 6.61
C ASN A 34 -0.33 -4.43 5.17
N GLY A 35 0.98 -4.44 5.00
CA GLY A 35 1.65 -4.35 3.71
C GLY A 35 3.11 -3.91 3.81
N GLN A 36 3.68 -3.51 2.68
CA GLN A 36 5.04 -2.96 2.56
C GLN A 36 4.96 -1.63 1.82
N VAL A 37 5.16 -0.51 2.53
CA VAL A 37 5.10 0.84 1.96
C VAL A 37 6.47 1.50 2.03
N TYR A 38 7.00 1.91 0.87
CA TYR A 38 8.33 2.51 0.74
C TYR A 38 8.25 3.87 0.05
N LEU A 39 8.86 4.89 0.65
CA LEU A 39 8.92 6.27 0.16
C LEU A 39 10.37 6.61 -0.17
N PHE A 40 10.71 6.71 -1.46
CA PHE A 40 12.06 7.02 -1.92
C PHE A 40 12.26 8.53 -2.13
N ARG A 41 13.28 9.07 -1.47
CA ARG A 41 13.72 10.45 -1.62
C ARG A 41 14.60 10.62 -2.87
N GLY A 42 14.55 11.81 -3.47
CA GLY A 42 15.36 12.20 -4.62
C GLY A 42 16.82 12.55 -4.27
N PHE A 43 17.50 13.26 -5.19
CA PHE A 43 18.94 13.51 -5.11
C PHE A 43 19.41 14.15 -3.78
N ALA A 44 20.53 13.63 -3.26
CA ALA A 44 21.29 14.12 -2.12
C ALA A 44 20.52 14.35 -0.80
N ASP A 45 19.28 13.86 -0.67
CA ASP A 45 18.44 14.08 0.52
C ASP A 45 18.20 15.56 0.90
N ILE A 46 18.54 16.50 0.01
CA ILE A 46 18.24 17.95 0.14
C ILE A 46 16.81 18.25 -0.34
N PHE A 47 16.31 17.45 -1.29
CA PHE A 47 14.95 17.55 -1.82
C PHE A 47 14.04 16.45 -1.24
N SER A 48 12.75 16.46 -1.60
CA SER A 48 11.77 15.41 -1.21
C SER A 48 11.45 15.35 0.29
N THR A 49 11.66 16.43 1.05
CA THR A 49 11.36 16.48 2.50
C THR A 49 9.87 16.33 2.81
N GLY A 50 8.97 16.64 1.88
CA GLY A 50 7.54 16.39 2.04
C GLY A 50 7.19 14.90 2.07
N LEU A 51 8.06 13.99 1.60
CA LEU A 51 7.91 12.56 1.83
C LEU A 51 8.15 12.17 3.29
N ASN A 52 8.94 12.94 4.06
CA ASN A 52 9.06 12.73 5.51
C ASN A 52 7.71 13.06 6.19
N THR A 53 7.10 14.19 5.80
CA THR A 53 5.77 14.60 6.28
C THR A 53 4.69 13.58 5.89
N LEU A 54 4.67 13.11 4.64
CA LEU A 54 3.77 12.05 4.19
C LEU A 54 3.97 10.75 4.98
N GLY A 55 5.22 10.35 5.26
CA GLY A 55 5.53 9.19 6.10
C GLY A 55 5.02 9.34 7.54
N GLN A 56 5.14 10.54 8.13
CA GLN A 56 4.60 10.84 9.46
C GLN A 56 3.06 10.81 9.48
N GLN A 57 2.40 11.37 8.46
CA GLN A 57 0.94 11.31 8.32
C GLN A 57 0.45 9.88 8.13
N LEU A 58 1.11 9.09 7.27
CA LEU A 58 0.81 7.66 7.10
C LEU A 58 0.93 6.90 8.42
N LYS A 59 1.98 7.16 9.21
CA LYS A 59 2.18 6.55 10.53
C LYS A 59 1.08 6.96 11.53
N ALA A 60 0.66 8.22 11.54
CA ALA A 60 -0.48 8.67 12.35
C ALA A 60 -1.80 7.98 11.95
N ASP A 61 -1.97 7.71 10.65
CA ASP A 61 -3.07 6.94 10.06
C ASP A 61 -2.95 5.40 10.25
N GLY A 62 -1.94 4.94 10.98
CA GLY A 62 -1.70 3.52 11.26
C GLY A 62 -1.05 2.73 10.12
N VAL A 63 -0.49 3.38 9.09
CA VAL A 63 0.27 2.74 8.02
C VAL A 63 1.76 2.82 8.32
N ASP A 64 2.43 1.67 8.48
CA ASP A 64 3.90 1.62 8.56
C ASP A 64 4.52 1.90 7.18
N ALA A 65 5.26 3.00 7.08
CA ALA A 65 5.85 3.48 5.84
C ALA A 65 7.32 3.86 6.06
N GLN A 66 8.21 3.24 5.29
CA GLN A 66 9.65 3.46 5.39
C GLN A 66 10.09 4.54 4.39
N VAL A 67 10.45 5.71 4.91
CA VAL A 67 11.06 6.79 4.11
C VAL A 67 12.57 6.56 4.06
N MET A 68 13.16 6.59 2.86
CA MET A 68 14.57 6.28 2.67
C MET A 68 15.18 6.94 1.44
N SER A 69 16.50 7.11 1.47
CA SER A 69 17.34 7.51 0.33
C SER A 69 17.34 6.43 -0.76
N LEU A 70 17.89 6.74 -1.93
CA LEU A 70 17.95 5.83 -3.09
C LEU A 70 18.73 4.53 -2.79
N PRO A 71 18.09 3.34 -2.80
CA PRO A 71 18.77 2.07 -2.64
C PRO A 71 19.31 1.52 -3.96
N ASN A 72 20.14 0.47 -3.90
CA ASN A 72 20.36 -0.39 -5.06
C ASN A 72 19.06 -1.18 -5.37
N ALA A 73 18.44 -0.94 -6.52
CA ALA A 73 17.13 -1.47 -6.86
C ALA A 73 17.06 -3.00 -6.84
N GLN A 74 18.09 -3.70 -7.33
CA GLN A 74 18.13 -5.17 -7.42
C GLN A 74 18.21 -5.81 -6.03
N THR A 75 19.10 -5.30 -5.17
CA THR A 75 19.25 -5.78 -3.79
C THR A 75 18.02 -5.47 -2.95
N PHE A 76 17.42 -4.29 -3.13
CA PHE A 76 16.20 -3.92 -2.42
C PHE A 76 14.98 -4.75 -2.87
N ALA A 77 14.85 -5.02 -4.17
CA ALA A 77 13.80 -5.90 -4.70
C ALA A 77 13.88 -7.32 -4.13
N ARG A 78 15.08 -7.90 -3.93
CA ARG A 78 15.24 -9.19 -3.25
C ARG A 78 14.69 -9.17 -1.82
N ARG A 79 15.07 -8.16 -1.01
CA ARG A 79 14.55 -7.95 0.35
C ARG A 79 13.02 -7.81 0.41
N ILE A 80 12.43 -7.08 -0.55
CA ILE A 80 10.96 -6.95 -0.67
C ILE A 80 10.32 -8.30 -1.02
N ALA A 81 10.91 -9.04 -1.96
CA ALA A 81 10.41 -10.34 -2.43
C ALA A 81 10.45 -11.40 -1.32
N GLU A 82 11.53 -11.44 -0.53
CA GLU A 82 11.68 -12.29 0.66
C GLU A 82 10.56 -12.01 1.67
N ARG A 83 10.37 -10.75 2.06
CA ARG A 83 9.28 -10.33 2.97
C ARG A 83 7.90 -10.70 2.42
N TYR A 84 7.63 -10.42 1.14
CA TYR A 84 6.36 -10.72 0.47
C TYR A 84 6.04 -12.24 0.45
N ARG A 85 7.07 -13.07 0.31
CA ARG A 85 6.96 -14.54 0.35
C ARG A 85 6.75 -15.04 1.79
N ALA A 86 7.45 -14.47 2.76
CA ALA A 86 7.42 -14.89 4.16
C ALA A 86 6.08 -14.68 4.87
N SER A 87 5.28 -13.65 4.51
CA SER A 87 3.97 -13.43 5.13
C SER A 87 2.93 -12.86 4.17
N LYS A 88 1.66 -13.23 4.40
CA LYS A 88 0.49 -12.58 3.77
C LYS A 88 0.30 -11.14 4.25
N ASP A 89 0.77 -10.81 5.46
CA ASP A 89 0.71 -9.46 6.02
C ASP A 89 1.83 -8.54 5.49
N ALA A 90 2.84 -9.09 4.81
CA ALA A 90 3.80 -8.32 4.02
C ALA A 90 3.26 -7.96 2.62
N ARG A 91 1.94 -7.98 2.44
CA ARG A 91 1.23 -7.72 1.18
C ARG A 91 0.08 -6.74 1.43
N PRO A 92 -0.18 -5.81 0.50
CA PRO A 92 0.51 -5.61 -0.77
C PRO A 92 1.79 -4.75 -0.66
N ILE A 93 2.51 -4.60 -1.78
CA ILE A 93 3.65 -3.68 -1.92
C ILE A 93 3.17 -2.36 -2.54
N VAL A 94 3.57 -1.25 -1.94
CA VAL A 94 3.30 0.11 -2.40
C VAL A 94 4.62 0.89 -2.45
N LEU A 95 4.89 1.52 -3.58
CA LEU A 95 6.10 2.32 -3.81
C LEU A 95 5.69 3.78 -4.07
N VAL A 96 6.36 4.70 -3.40
CA VAL A 96 6.13 6.14 -3.53
C VAL A 96 7.49 6.80 -3.76
N GLY A 97 7.56 7.82 -4.60
CA GLY A 97 8.83 8.52 -4.80
C GLY A 97 8.69 9.86 -5.48
N HIS A 98 9.71 10.70 -5.29
CA HIS A 98 9.80 12.03 -5.87
C HIS A 98 11.13 12.21 -6.62
N SER A 99 11.12 12.86 -7.80
CA SER A 99 12.33 13.07 -8.61
C SER A 99 13.02 11.73 -8.92
N LEU A 100 14.34 11.59 -8.73
CA LEU A 100 15.05 10.31 -8.83
C LEU A 100 14.42 9.19 -7.96
N GLY A 101 13.76 9.54 -6.85
CA GLY A 101 13.02 8.60 -6.02
C GLY A 101 11.78 8.03 -6.72
N ALA A 102 11.14 8.80 -7.60
CA ALA A 102 10.06 8.32 -8.45
C ALA A 102 10.60 7.32 -9.49
N ASP A 103 11.73 7.63 -10.14
CA ASP A 103 12.41 6.73 -11.07
C ASP A 103 12.89 5.42 -10.40
N MET A 104 13.24 5.50 -9.12
CA MET A 104 13.54 4.34 -8.29
C MET A 104 12.32 3.43 -8.08
N THR A 105 11.09 3.97 -7.97
CA THR A 105 9.88 3.12 -7.87
C THR A 105 9.73 2.19 -9.08
N PHE A 106 9.93 2.73 -10.30
CA PHE A 106 9.88 1.95 -11.54
C PHE A 106 11.03 0.95 -11.62
N SER A 107 12.22 1.32 -11.15
CA SER A 107 13.41 0.47 -11.14
C SER A 107 13.27 -0.72 -10.18
N VAL A 108 12.75 -0.48 -8.97
CA VAL A 108 12.44 -1.55 -7.99
C VAL A 108 11.31 -2.44 -8.50
N ALA A 109 10.22 -1.87 -9.03
CA ALA A 109 9.13 -2.65 -9.61
C ALA A 109 9.61 -3.56 -10.77
N ARG A 110 10.51 -3.05 -11.62
CA ARG A 110 11.11 -3.80 -12.74
C ARG A 110 11.99 -4.95 -12.24
N ALA A 111 12.76 -4.75 -11.17
CA ALA A 111 13.54 -5.80 -10.54
C ALA A 111 12.66 -6.86 -9.83
N LEU A 112 11.47 -6.49 -9.34
CA LEU A 112 10.47 -7.41 -8.79
C LEU A 112 9.74 -8.25 -9.85
N GLN A 113 9.64 -7.77 -11.09
CA GLN A 113 8.92 -8.43 -12.18
C GLN A 113 9.41 -9.86 -12.48
N PRO A 114 10.70 -10.15 -12.72
CA PRO A 114 11.18 -11.53 -12.96
C PRO A 114 11.01 -12.44 -11.73
N MET A 115 10.90 -11.87 -10.53
CA MET A 115 10.65 -12.61 -9.28
C MET A 115 9.16 -12.99 -9.10
N LYS A 116 8.30 -12.62 -10.05
CA LYS A 116 6.83 -12.78 -10.04
C LYS A 116 6.15 -12.10 -8.84
N ILE A 117 6.72 -10.99 -8.36
CA ILE A 117 6.18 -10.21 -7.23
C ILE A 117 5.37 -9.02 -7.76
N PRO A 118 4.07 -8.90 -7.43
CA PRO A 118 3.25 -7.78 -7.86
C PRO A 118 3.45 -6.54 -6.99
N VAL A 119 3.43 -5.36 -7.61
CA VAL A 119 3.33 -4.06 -6.93
C VAL A 119 1.88 -3.59 -7.06
N ALA A 120 1.21 -3.25 -5.96
CA ALA A 120 -0.19 -2.85 -6.01
C ALA A 120 -0.38 -1.39 -6.41
N LEU A 121 0.54 -0.51 -6.00
CA LEU A 121 0.47 0.92 -6.27
C LEU A 121 1.88 1.52 -6.43
N ILE A 122 2.04 2.33 -7.48
CA ILE A 122 3.10 3.34 -7.57
C ILE A 122 2.47 4.73 -7.48
N LEU A 123 3.01 5.58 -6.61
CA LEU A 123 2.78 7.03 -6.62
C LEU A 123 4.08 7.75 -7.00
N SER A 124 4.06 8.41 -8.14
CA SER A 124 5.21 9.12 -8.71
C SER A 124 4.95 10.62 -8.66
N PHE A 125 5.88 11.38 -8.09
CA PHE A 125 5.88 12.85 -8.07
C PHE A 125 7.05 13.35 -8.92
N ASP A 126 6.77 14.04 -10.04
CA ASP A 126 7.74 14.62 -10.97
C ASP A 126 8.98 13.71 -11.21
N PRO A 127 8.80 12.55 -11.87
CA PRO A 127 9.92 11.67 -12.22
C PRO A 127 10.86 12.38 -13.20
N THR A 128 12.15 12.07 -13.14
CA THR A 128 13.13 12.64 -14.08
C THR A 128 13.21 11.82 -15.38
N GLY A 129 12.84 10.55 -15.33
CA GLY A 129 12.65 9.69 -16.49
C GLY A 129 11.18 9.42 -16.84
N LYS A 130 10.96 8.72 -17.96
CA LYS A 130 9.62 8.38 -18.51
C LYS A 130 9.13 6.98 -18.13
N GLY A 131 9.72 6.36 -17.11
CA GLY A 131 9.49 4.95 -16.76
C GLY A 131 10.39 3.99 -17.56
N PRO A 132 9.86 2.96 -18.26
CA PRO A 132 8.45 2.60 -18.36
C PRO A 132 7.92 1.94 -17.07
N VAL A 133 6.61 2.03 -16.88
CA VAL A 133 5.85 1.36 -15.79
C VAL A 133 5.86 -0.16 -16.03
N PRO A 134 6.44 -0.97 -15.12
CA PRO A 134 6.57 -2.41 -15.30
C PRO A 134 5.25 -3.19 -15.29
N GLY A 135 5.22 -4.35 -15.97
CA GLY A 135 4.03 -5.17 -16.19
C GLY A 135 3.43 -5.83 -14.93
N ASN A 136 4.18 -5.86 -13.82
CA ASN A 136 3.74 -6.36 -12.52
C ASN A 136 3.12 -5.28 -11.61
N VAL A 137 2.95 -4.04 -12.09
CA VAL A 137 2.31 -2.95 -11.34
C VAL A 137 0.81 -2.91 -11.63
N LYS A 138 -0.02 -3.00 -10.58
CA LYS A 138 -1.50 -2.97 -10.73
C LYS A 138 -2.04 -1.56 -11.02
N LYS A 139 -1.52 -0.53 -10.34
CA LYS A 139 -1.93 0.88 -10.50
C LYS A 139 -0.74 1.82 -10.37
N THR A 140 -0.66 2.83 -11.23
CA THR A 140 0.31 3.93 -11.16
C THR A 140 -0.42 5.26 -11.27
N LEU A 141 -0.20 6.16 -10.30
CA LEU A 141 -0.50 7.58 -10.45
C LEU A 141 0.80 8.35 -10.61
N ASN A 142 0.95 9.06 -11.71
CA ASN A 142 2.08 9.94 -11.97
C ASN A 142 1.61 11.39 -11.93
N PHE A 143 1.91 12.08 -10.84
CA PHE A 143 1.69 13.51 -10.67
C PHE A 143 2.86 14.27 -11.29
N TYR A 144 2.58 15.12 -12.28
CA TYR A 144 3.63 15.76 -13.06
C TYR A 144 3.38 17.26 -13.31
N THR A 145 4.45 18.06 -13.39
CA THR A 145 4.43 19.53 -13.52
C THR A 145 5.17 20.04 -14.77
N GLY A 146 5.87 19.17 -15.48
CA GLY A 146 6.59 19.48 -16.71
C GLY A 146 5.79 19.20 -17.99
N GLY A 147 6.51 19.23 -19.11
CA GLY A 147 5.98 18.96 -20.45
C GLY A 147 6.42 17.60 -20.97
N GLU A 148 6.72 17.49 -22.26
CA GLU A 148 7.10 16.20 -22.86
C GLU A 148 8.53 15.75 -22.53
N ASN A 149 9.41 16.60 -22.03
CA ASN A 149 10.84 16.30 -21.91
C ASN A 149 11.32 15.90 -20.50
N LEU A 150 10.93 16.68 -19.49
CA LEU A 150 11.34 16.48 -18.09
C LEU A 150 10.10 16.66 -17.21
N TRP A 151 10.03 15.94 -16.07
CA TRP A 151 8.87 15.94 -15.17
C TRP A 151 7.56 15.67 -15.92
N SER A 152 7.63 14.64 -16.77
CA SER A 152 6.69 14.41 -17.87
C SER A 152 5.67 13.31 -17.53
N PRO A 153 4.70 13.06 -18.42
CA PRO A 153 4.01 11.77 -18.46
C PRO A 153 5.03 10.61 -18.49
N VAL A 154 4.69 9.51 -17.78
CA VAL A 154 5.41 8.24 -17.89
C VAL A 154 4.67 7.29 -18.82
N LEU A 155 5.42 6.38 -19.45
CA LEU A 155 4.90 5.43 -20.42
C LEU A 155 4.72 4.04 -19.80
N PRO A 156 3.70 3.26 -20.21
CA PRO A 156 3.60 1.86 -19.84
C PRO A 156 4.66 1.01 -20.55
N ALA A 157 5.08 -0.10 -19.95
CA ALA A 157 5.85 -1.12 -20.66
C ALA A 157 4.99 -1.84 -21.72
N PRO A 158 5.58 -2.41 -22.79
CA PRO A 158 4.85 -3.22 -23.76
C PRO A 158 4.02 -4.32 -23.07
N GLY A 159 2.74 -4.43 -23.42
CA GLY A 159 1.82 -5.42 -22.84
C GLY A 159 1.39 -5.14 -21.38
N PHE A 160 1.61 -3.93 -20.86
CA PHE A 160 1.08 -3.50 -19.55
C PHE A 160 -0.46 -3.62 -19.50
N LYS A 161 -0.97 -4.18 -18.39
CA LYS A 161 -2.42 -4.41 -18.16
C LYS A 161 -2.94 -3.73 -16.88
N GLY A 162 -2.12 -2.92 -16.22
CA GLY A 162 -2.52 -2.18 -15.03
C GLY A 162 -3.20 -0.86 -15.36
N GLU A 163 -3.62 -0.15 -14.33
CA GLU A 163 -4.07 1.24 -14.42
C GLU A 163 -2.85 2.19 -14.44
N LEU A 164 -2.80 3.14 -15.38
CA LEU A 164 -1.82 4.23 -15.40
C LEU A 164 -2.55 5.56 -15.66
N ALA A 165 -2.46 6.48 -14.70
CA ALA A 165 -2.95 7.84 -14.86
C ALA A 165 -1.77 8.83 -14.77
N ASN A 166 -1.54 9.58 -15.84
CA ASN A 166 -0.67 10.75 -15.86
C ASN A 166 -1.52 11.99 -15.52
N ILE A 167 -1.18 12.70 -14.44
CA ILE A 167 -1.98 13.77 -13.84
C ILE A 167 -1.17 15.06 -13.90
N ASN A 168 -1.53 15.95 -14.83
CA ASN A 168 -0.89 17.26 -14.97
C ASN A 168 -1.33 18.17 -13.81
N LEU A 169 -0.38 18.72 -13.06
CA LEU A 169 -0.66 19.61 -11.94
C LEU A 169 -0.57 21.10 -12.30
N ARG A 170 -0.24 21.44 -13.55
CA ARG A 170 -0.21 22.84 -14.04
C ARG A 170 -1.35 23.20 -14.99
N GLN A 171 -2.14 22.23 -15.43
CA GLN A 171 -3.19 22.41 -16.43
C GLN A 171 -4.43 21.58 -16.10
N GLY A 172 -5.59 22.02 -16.57
CA GLY A 172 -6.88 21.34 -16.36
C GLY A 172 -7.38 21.37 -14.92
N GLU A 173 -8.34 20.51 -14.60
CA GLU A 173 -9.03 20.43 -13.30
C GLU A 173 -8.10 20.08 -12.13
N THR A 174 -6.95 19.47 -12.42
CA THR A 174 -5.92 19.11 -11.43
C THR A 174 -4.83 20.17 -11.25
N ALA A 175 -5.00 21.36 -11.84
CA ALA A 175 -4.05 22.46 -11.70
C ALA A 175 -3.94 22.97 -10.25
N ILE A 176 -2.71 23.23 -9.82
CA ILE A 176 -2.37 23.78 -8.50
C ILE A 176 -1.49 25.01 -8.71
N SER A 177 -1.96 26.18 -8.26
CA SER A 177 -1.18 27.42 -8.37
C SER A 177 0.15 27.32 -7.61
N GLY A 178 1.23 27.80 -8.23
CA GLY A 178 2.58 27.79 -7.65
C GLY A 178 3.26 26.41 -7.58
N ILE A 179 2.68 25.35 -8.15
CA ILE A 179 3.26 24.00 -8.09
C ILE A 179 4.45 23.83 -9.05
N GLY A 180 5.43 23.03 -8.63
CA GLY A 180 6.56 22.60 -9.44
C GLY A 180 7.43 21.58 -8.70
N HIS A 181 8.49 21.13 -9.37
CA HIS A 181 9.38 20.06 -8.91
C HIS A 181 9.84 20.17 -7.45
N PHE A 182 10.11 21.37 -6.94
CA PHE A 182 10.67 21.52 -5.59
C PHE A 182 9.60 21.57 -4.47
N ASN A 183 8.31 21.62 -4.80
CA ASN A 183 7.21 21.69 -3.83
C ASN A 183 6.04 20.71 -4.07
N ILE A 184 6.03 19.99 -5.19
CA ILE A 184 5.05 18.93 -5.47
C ILE A 184 4.97 17.89 -4.33
N ASP A 185 6.13 17.46 -3.81
CA ASP A 185 6.26 16.49 -2.73
C ASP A 185 5.71 16.99 -1.38
N LYS A 186 5.42 18.29 -1.25
CA LYS A 186 4.98 18.96 -0.01
C LYS A 186 3.50 19.38 -0.06
N ASN A 187 2.81 19.16 -1.16
CA ASN A 187 1.45 19.67 -1.32
C ASN A 187 0.43 18.86 -0.49
N PRO A 188 -0.34 19.50 0.42
CA PRO A 188 -1.23 18.77 1.32
C PRO A 188 -2.37 18.04 0.59
N LYS A 189 -2.94 18.61 -0.48
CA LYS A 189 -3.99 17.93 -1.27
C LYS A 189 -3.46 16.69 -1.97
N LEU A 190 -2.19 16.69 -2.38
CA LEU A 190 -1.52 15.51 -2.94
C LEU A 190 -1.20 14.48 -1.85
N HIS A 191 -0.85 14.90 -0.63
CA HIS A 191 -0.70 14.00 0.52
C HIS A 191 -2.01 13.31 0.88
N GLU A 192 -3.10 14.05 1.03
CA GLU A 192 -4.45 13.51 1.28
C GLU A 192 -4.85 12.47 0.22
N ARG A 193 -4.66 12.80 -1.06
CA ARG A 193 -4.91 11.88 -2.18
C ARG A 193 -4.01 10.63 -2.10
N SER A 194 -2.75 10.81 -1.75
CA SER A 194 -1.79 9.71 -1.62
C SER A 194 -2.14 8.78 -0.49
N ILE A 195 -2.46 9.30 0.70
CA ILE A 195 -2.89 8.52 1.87
C ILE A 195 -4.16 7.73 1.54
N LYS A 196 -5.13 8.34 0.86
CA LYS A 196 -6.35 7.67 0.39
C LYS A 196 -6.03 6.50 -0.55
N GLU A 197 -5.19 6.72 -1.56
CA GLU A 197 -4.80 5.70 -2.54
C GLU A 197 -3.97 4.57 -1.90
N ILE A 198 -3.04 4.88 -1.00
CA ILE A 198 -2.25 3.92 -0.23
C ILE A 198 -3.17 3.05 0.64
N LYS A 199 -4.07 3.66 1.42
CA LYS A 199 -5.04 2.93 2.27
C LYS A 199 -6.02 2.08 1.45
N GLN A 200 -6.38 2.51 0.23
CA GLN A 200 -7.16 1.69 -0.69
C GLN A 200 -6.36 0.50 -1.24
N ALA A 201 -5.10 0.71 -1.62
CA ALA A 201 -4.22 -0.36 -2.08
C ALA A 201 -4.05 -1.43 -0.99
N LEU A 202 -3.72 -1.03 0.25
CA LEU A 202 -3.49 -1.93 1.39
C LEU A 202 -4.71 -2.79 1.78
N ARG A 203 -5.93 -2.38 1.39
CA ARG A 203 -7.16 -3.18 1.58
C ARG A 203 -7.34 -4.28 0.52
N ARG A 204 -6.71 -4.16 -0.65
CA ARG A 204 -6.81 -5.11 -1.77
C ARG A 204 -5.77 -6.23 -1.62
N ARG A 205 -6.09 -7.24 -0.82
CA ARG A 205 -5.27 -8.45 -0.59
C ARG A 205 -5.24 -9.37 -1.82
#